data_AF-A0A7S4B5L8-F1
#
_entry.id   AF-A0A7S4B5L8-F1
#
_cell.length_a   1.000
_cell.length_b   1.000
_cell.length_c   1.000
_cell.angle_alpha   90.00
_cell.angle_beta   90.00
_cell.angle_gamma   90.00
#
_symmetry.space_group_name_H-M   'P 1'
#
loop_
_entity.id
_entity.type
_entity.pdbx_description
1 polymer ?
#
loop_
_entity_poly.entity_id
_entity_poly.type
_entity_poly.pdbx_seq_one_letter_code
_entity_poly.pdbx_strand_id
1 'polypeptide(L)'
;MFSSRERLMALKMINQLSDYIGACERLLQTPVPLNYARHTSRFLTLWCLTLPVSLVGSMGLLVVPVTVFVTWCLFGIQEIGLFIEHCALDDGRIFMDMLTDQVIIDVLEAVTPDDPPLDHMETSDSEEQNDDS
;
A
#
# COMPACT_ATOMS: atom_id res chain seq x y z
N MET A 1 -25.21 24.64 20.70
CA MET A 1 -25.78 24.57 19.33
C MET A 1 -24.63 24.78 18.37
N PHE A 2 -24.02 23.71 17.84
CA PHE A 2 -22.90 23.81 16.89
C PHE A 2 -23.28 24.75 15.75
N SER A 3 -22.41 25.73 15.48
CA SER A 3 -22.68 26.77 14.49
C SER A 3 -22.80 26.14 13.11
N SER A 4 -23.76 26.56 12.27
CA SER A 4 -23.95 25.99 10.93
C SER A 4 -22.67 26.02 10.09
N ARG A 5 -21.74 26.95 10.38
CA ARG A 5 -20.43 27.03 9.72
C ARG A 5 -19.49 25.88 10.10
N GLU A 6 -19.48 25.46 11.37
CA GLU A 6 -18.63 24.36 11.86
C GLU A 6 -19.07 23.02 11.24
N ARG A 7 -20.38 22.80 11.16
CA ARG A 7 -20.96 21.63 10.49
C ARG A 7 -20.58 21.57 9.01
N LEU A 8 -20.61 22.71 8.32
CA LEU A 8 -20.19 22.78 6.91
C LEU A 8 -18.69 22.49 6.74
N MET A 9 -17.84 22.91 7.67
CA MET A 9 -16.41 22.60 7.61
C MET A 9 -16.13 21.11 7.85
N ALA A 10 -16.78 20.50 8.84
CA ALA A 10 -16.63 19.06 9.10
C ALA A 10 -17.09 18.20 7.92
N LEU A 11 -18.26 18.51 7.34
CA LEU A 11 -18.76 17.82 6.15
C LEU A 11 -17.83 17.98 4.95
N LYS A 12 -17.16 19.13 4.82
CA LYS A 12 -16.19 19.37 3.75
C LYS A 12 -14.95 18.47 3.89
N MET A 13 -14.40 18.34 5.10
CA MET A 13 -13.24 17.48 5.35
C MET A 13 -13.56 16.00 5.10
N ILE A 14 -14.74 15.54 5.54
CA ILE A 14 -15.20 14.17 5.30
C ILE A 14 -15.40 13.88 3.81
N ASN A 15 -15.99 14.83 3.06
CA ASN A 15 -16.11 14.67 1.61
C ASN A 15 -14.73 14.60 0.93
N GLN A 16 -13.77 15.44 1.33
CA GLN A 16 -12.42 15.38 0.78
C GLN A 16 -11.75 14.03 1.06
N LEU A 17 -11.87 13.51 2.29
CA LEU A 17 -11.36 12.18 2.64
C LEU A 17 -12.02 11.08 1.79
N SER A 18 -13.35 11.12 1.65
CA SER A 18 -14.10 10.18 0.83
C SER A 18 -13.70 10.23 -0.65
N ASP A 19 -13.39 11.42 -1.19
CA ASP A 19 -12.91 11.60 -2.56
C ASP A 19 -11.54 10.94 -2.76
N TYR A 20 -10.62 11.07 -1.79
CA TYR A 20 -9.30 10.42 -1.84
C TYR A 20 -9.41 8.90 -1.73
N ILE A 21 -10.25 8.38 -0.83
CA ILE A 21 -10.48 6.93 -0.67
C ILE A 21 -11.09 6.36 -1.96
N GLY A 22 -12.09 7.03 -2.54
CA GLY A 22 -12.69 6.63 -3.82
C GLY A 22 -11.72 6.69 -4.98
N ALA A 23 -10.76 7.63 -4.98
CA ALA A 23 -9.68 7.66 -5.96
C ALA A 23 -8.75 6.44 -5.82
N CYS A 24 -8.38 6.07 -4.60
CA CYS A 24 -7.56 4.88 -4.33
C CYS A 24 -8.30 3.58 -4.70
N GLU A 25 -9.60 3.47 -4.41
CA GLU A 25 -10.40 2.30 -4.81
C GLU A 25 -10.49 2.16 -6.33
N ARG A 26 -10.64 3.26 -7.07
CA ARG A 26 -10.62 3.25 -8.54
C ARG A 26 -9.28 2.81 -9.12
N LEU A 27 -8.17 3.18 -8.49
CA LEU A 27 -6.83 2.73 -8.89
C LEU A 27 -6.67 1.22 -8.67
N LEU A 28 -7.15 0.70 -7.54
CA LEU A 28 -7.21 -0.75 -7.27
C LEU A 28 -8.14 -1.49 -8.26
N GLN A 29 -9.27 -0.88 -8.64
CA GLN A 29 -10.26 -1.44 -9.57
C GLN A 29 -9.85 -1.38 -11.04
N THR A 30 -8.68 -0.82 -11.36
CA THR A 30 -8.05 -0.94 -12.69
C THR A 30 -6.92 -1.98 -12.67
N PRO A 31 -7.20 -3.29 -12.40
CA PRO A 31 -6.18 -4.30 -12.59
C PRO A 31 -5.78 -4.31 -14.06
N VAL A 32 -4.47 -4.21 -14.32
CA VAL A 32 -3.96 -4.56 -15.65
C VAL A 32 -4.36 -6.03 -15.90
N PRO A 33 -4.84 -6.39 -17.10
CA PRO A 33 -5.24 -7.77 -17.32
C PRO A 33 -4.03 -8.69 -17.09
N LEU A 34 -4.12 -9.66 -16.19
CA LEU A 34 -3.05 -10.66 -15.95
C LEU A 34 -2.53 -11.32 -17.24
N ASN A 35 -3.40 -11.44 -18.25
CA ASN A 35 -3.05 -11.94 -19.58
C ASN A 35 -2.06 -11.02 -20.32
N TYR A 36 -2.16 -9.70 -20.16
CA TYR A 36 -1.22 -8.74 -20.73
C TYR A 36 0.18 -8.94 -20.16
N ALA A 37 0.32 -9.01 -18.83
CA ALA A 37 1.62 -9.20 -18.20
C ALA A 37 2.29 -10.53 -18.60
N ARG A 38 1.50 -11.61 -18.68
CA ARG A 38 1.99 -12.92 -19.15
C ARG A 38 2.39 -12.91 -20.63
N HIS A 39 1.66 -12.18 -21.48
CA HIS A 39 2.01 -12.03 -22.89
C HIS A 39 3.31 -11.24 -23.06
N THR A 40 3.48 -10.14 -22.31
CA THR A 40 4.70 -9.33 -22.30
C THR A 40 5.92 -10.16 -21.88
N SER A 41 5.80 -10.99 -20.85
CA SER A 41 6.88 -11.89 -20.43
C SER A 41 7.31 -12.85 -21.55
N ARG A 42 6.35 -13.49 -22.24
CA ARG A 42 6.65 -14.38 -23.39
C ARG A 42 7.31 -13.62 -24.54
N PHE A 43 6.83 -12.42 -24.84
CA PHE A 43 7.41 -11.56 -25.86
C PHE A 43 8.85 -11.14 -25.50
N LEU A 44 9.11 -10.76 -24.25
CA LEU A 44 10.45 -10.44 -23.75
C LEU A 44 11.40 -11.63 -23.88
N THR A 45 10.96 -12.86 -23.56
CA THR A 45 11.78 -14.06 -23.77
C THR A 45 12.18 -14.22 -25.23
N LEU A 46 11.25 -14.04 -26.16
CA LEU A 46 11.52 -14.11 -27.61
C LEU A 46 12.46 -12.99 -28.07
N TRP A 47 12.28 -11.78 -27.55
CA TRP A 47 13.14 -10.65 -27.82
C TRP A 47 14.58 -10.89 -27.35
N CYS A 48 14.75 -11.36 -26.10
CA CYS A 48 16.05 -11.69 -25.54
C CYS A 48 16.74 -12.86 -26.26
N LEU A 49 15.99 -13.84 -26.78
CA LEU A 49 16.53 -14.92 -27.63
C LEU A 49 17.00 -14.43 -29.01
N THR A 50 16.34 -13.40 -29.55
CA THR A 50 16.69 -12.83 -30.86
C THR A 50 17.91 -11.89 -30.76
N LEU A 51 18.09 -11.24 -29.60
CA LEU A 51 19.19 -10.31 -29.30
C LEU A 51 20.60 -10.89 -29.59
N PRO A 52 21.00 -12.09 -29.12
CA PRO A 52 22.32 -12.65 -29.42
C PRO A 52 22.52 -12.93 -30.91
N VAL A 53 21.48 -13.37 -31.63
CA VAL A 53 21.55 -13.63 -33.08
C VAL A 53 21.79 -12.34 -33.86
N SER A 54 21.20 -11.22 -33.41
CA SER A 54 21.42 -9.92 -34.03
C SER A 54 22.82 -9.35 -33.76
N LEU A 55 23.40 -9.63 -32.59
CA LEU A 55 24.61 -8.95 -32.12
C LEU A 55 25.89 -9.77 -32.32
N VAL A 56 25.77 -11.07 -32.60
CA VAL A 56 26.90 -11.99 -32.83
C VAL A 56 27.81 -11.50 -33.98
N GLY A 57 27.25 -10.85 -35.00
CA GLY A 57 28.00 -10.32 -36.14
C GLY A 57 28.92 -9.14 -35.80
N SER A 58 28.63 -8.39 -34.72
CA SER A 58 29.39 -7.19 -34.35
C SER A 58 30.42 -7.41 -33.24
N MET A 59 30.13 -8.28 -32.26
CA MET A 59 30.89 -8.32 -31.00
C MET A 59 31.53 -9.69 -30.69
N GLY A 60 31.31 -10.71 -31.53
CA GLY A 60 31.87 -12.05 -31.30
C GLY A 60 31.52 -12.60 -29.92
N LEU A 61 32.51 -13.11 -29.17
CA LEU A 61 32.31 -13.73 -27.84
C LEU A 61 31.84 -12.78 -26.74
N LEU A 62 32.02 -11.46 -26.89
CA LEU A 62 31.53 -10.46 -25.92
C LEU A 62 29.99 -10.36 -25.89
N VAL A 63 29.30 -10.92 -26.89
CA VAL A 63 27.84 -10.94 -26.95
C VAL A 63 27.21 -11.67 -25.77
N VAL A 64 27.86 -12.72 -25.25
CA VAL A 64 27.32 -13.57 -24.17
C VAL A 64 27.14 -12.79 -22.86
N PRO A 65 28.18 -12.16 -22.28
CA PRO A 65 28.00 -11.40 -21.04
C PRO A 65 27.05 -10.20 -21.20
N VAL A 66 27.08 -9.54 -22.36
CA VAL A 66 26.21 -8.38 -22.63
C VAL A 66 24.73 -8.80 -22.70
N THR A 67 24.42 -9.86 -23.43
CA THR A 67 23.04 -10.38 -23.55
C THR A 67 22.51 -10.89 -22.21
N VAL A 68 23.35 -11.56 -21.42
CA VAL A 68 23.00 -12.00 -20.05
C VAL A 68 22.68 -10.80 -19.16
N PHE A 69 23.52 -9.76 -19.18
CA PHE A 69 23.31 -8.54 -18.39
C PHE A 69 22.00 -7.82 -18.78
N VAL A 70 21.76 -7.61 -20.07
CA VAL A 70 20.53 -6.95 -20.55
C VAL A 70 19.28 -7.79 -20.22
N THR A 71 19.35 -9.10 -20.42
CA THR A 71 18.24 -10.02 -20.07
C THR A 71 17.95 -9.97 -18.58
N TRP A 72 18.98 -10.00 -17.74
CA TRP A 72 18.84 -9.87 -16.29
C TRP A 72 18.15 -8.56 -15.90
N CYS A 73 18.58 -7.42 -16.45
CA CYS A 73 17.95 -6.13 -16.19
C CYS A 73 16.49 -6.07 -16.63
N LEU A 74 16.17 -6.54 -17.85
CA LEU A 74 14.81 -6.51 -18.40
C LEU A 74 13.87 -7.42 -17.60
N PHE A 75 14.30 -8.63 -17.24
CA PHE A 75 13.51 -9.52 -16.41
C PHE A 75 13.35 -9.01 -14.98
N GLY A 76 14.37 -8.37 -14.41
CA GLY A 76 14.26 -7.71 -13.11
C GLY A 76 13.19 -6.62 -13.10
N ILE A 77 13.16 -5.75 -14.10
CA ILE A 77 12.12 -4.71 -14.22
C ILE A 77 10.73 -5.34 -14.38
N GLN A 78 10.61 -6.38 -15.20
CA GLN A 78 9.35 -7.08 -15.43
C GLN A 78 8.82 -7.74 -14.14
N GLU A 79 9.71 -8.32 -13.33
CA GLU A 79 9.36 -8.94 -12.06
C GLU A 79 8.94 -7.90 -11.02
N ILE A 80 9.66 -6.78 -10.91
CA ILE A 80 9.28 -5.67 -10.03
C ILE A 80 7.91 -5.12 -10.41
N GLY A 81 7.62 -4.97 -11.71
CA GLY A 81 6.31 -4.53 -12.17
C GLY A 81 5.19 -5.50 -11.79
N LEU A 82 5.43 -6.81 -11.95
CA LEU A 82 4.50 -7.86 -11.52
C LEU A 82 4.32 -7.89 -10.00
N PHE A 83 5.39 -7.66 -9.23
CA PHE A 83 5.36 -7.63 -7.79
C PHE A 83 4.51 -6.46 -7.28
N ILE A 84 4.69 -5.25 -7.84
CA ILE A 84 3.89 -4.09 -7.49
C ILE A 84 2.41 -4.31 -7.83
N GLU A 85 2.13 -4.92 -8.99
CA GLU A 85 0.76 -5.26 -9.39
C GLU A 85 0.10 -6.28 -8.44
N HIS A 86 0.81 -7.35 -8.07
CA HIS A 86 0.30 -8.31 -7.08
C HIS A 86 0.11 -7.67 -5.70
N CYS A 87 1.04 -6.83 -5.25
CA CYS A 87 0.90 -6.13 -3.97
C CYS A 87 -0.31 -5.18 -3.99
N ALA A 88 -0.58 -4.50 -5.12
CA ALA A 88 -1.76 -3.64 -5.25
C ALA A 88 -3.08 -4.45 -5.27
N LEU A 89 -3.09 -5.67 -5.81
CA LEU A 89 -4.30 -6.50 -5.93
C LEU A 89 -4.58 -7.40 -4.72
N ASP A 90 -3.55 -8.03 -4.17
CA ASP A 90 -3.64 -8.94 -3.03
C ASP A 90 -3.47 -8.20 -1.69
N ASP A 91 -2.44 -7.33 -1.57
CA ASP A 91 -2.17 -6.55 -0.35
C ASP A 91 -2.84 -5.16 -0.33
N GLY A 92 -3.47 -4.74 -1.43
CA GLY A 92 -4.21 -3.47 -1.47
C GLY A 92 -5.37 -3.42 -0.46
N ARG A 93 -5.89 -4.58 -0.04
CA ARG A 93 -6.83 -4.69 1.09
C ARG A 93 -6.17 -4.29 2.41
N ILE A 94 -4.94 -4.75 2.64
CA ILE A 94 -4.16 -4.46 3.84
C ILE A 94 -3.82 -2.96 3.92
N PHE A 95 -3.51 -2.33 2.79
CA PHE A 95 -3.26 -0.88 2.74
C PHE A 95 -4.51 -0.05 3.12
N MET A 96 -5.68 -0.43 2.60
CA MET A 96 -6.93 0.26 2.93
C MET A 96 -7.35 0.03 4.39
N ASP A 97 -7.08 -1.15 4.95
CA ASP A 97 -7.31 -1.44 6.37
C ASP A 97 -6.41 -0.57 7.26
N MET A 98 -5.12 -0.46 6.94
CA MET A 98 -4.21 0.44 7.65
C MET A 98 -4.64 1.92 7.57
N LEU A 99 -5.11 2.38 6.40
CA LEU A 99 -5.61 3.75 6.26
C LEU A 99 -6.88 3.97 7.09
N THR A 100 -7.75 2.96 7.16
CA THR A 100 -8.97 3.00 7.98
C THR A 100 -8.63 3.08 9.46
N ASP A 101 -7.67 2.28 9.92
CA ASP A 101 -7.18 2.30 11.31
C ASP A 101 -6.55 3.65 11.66
N GLN A 102 -5.75 4.24 10.77
CA GLN A 102 -5.16 5.57 10.98
C GLN A 102 -6.23 6.67 11.08
N VAL A 103 -7.22 6.66 10.18
CA VAL A 103 -8.33 7.63 10.24
C VAL A 103 -9.11 7.47 11.55
N ILE A 104 -9.32 6.24 12.04
CA ILE A 104 -9.99 6.00 13.32
C ILE A 104 -9.18 6.58 14.47
N ILE A 105 -7.86 6.36 14.50
CA ILE A 105 -6.97 6.90 15.53
C ILE A 105 -6.99 8.44 15.50
N ASP A 106 -6.84 9.06 14.33
CA ASP A 106 -6.86 10.52 14.18
C ASP A 106 -8.19 11.14 14.66
N VAL A 107 -9.32 10.49 14.35
CA VAL A 107 -10.64 10.95 14.81
C VAL A 107 -10.79 10.75 16.31
N LEU A 108 -10.28 9.65 16.86
CA LEU A 108 -10.32 9.36 18.29
C LEU A 108 -9.46 10.36 19.09
N GLU A 109 -8.28 10.71 18.59
CA GLU A 109 -7.41 11.73 19.15
C GLU A 109 -8.05 13.12 19.07
N ALA A 110 -8.67 13.47 17.93
CA ALA A 110 -9.33 14.76 17.78
C ALA A 110 -10.61 14.94 18.63
N VAL A 111 -11.27 13.84 19.00
CA VAL A 111 -12.49 13.84 19.83
C VAL A 111 -12.18 13.76 21.32
N THR A 112 -11.06 13.13 21.70
CA THR A 112 -10.62 13.07 23.09
C THR A 112 -9.91 14.38 23.43
N PRO A 113 -10.44 15.23 24.33
CA PRO A 113 -9.70 16.39 24.79
C PRO A 113 -8.45 15.91 25.54
N ASP A 114 -7.32 16.58 25.33
CA ASP A 114 -6.06 16.43 26.07
C ASP A 114 -6.31 16.12 27.56
N ASP A 115 -6.28 14.83 27.92
CA ASP A 115 -6.11 14.42 29.31
C ASP A 115 -4.58 14.32 29.52
N PRO A 116 -4.02 15.04 30.50
CA PRO A 116 -2.59 15.02 30.77
C PRO A 116 -2.12 13.58 31.07
N PRO A 117 -0.82 13.28 30.88
CA PRO A 117 -0.30 11.92 31.02
C PRO A 117 -0.67 11.36 32.40
N LEU A 118 -1.39 10.23 32.41
CA LEU A 118 -1.75 9.54 33.64
C LEU A 118 -0.47 8.97 34.27
N ASP A 119 0.09 9.78 35.17
CA ASP A 119 1.13 9.39 36.12
C ASP A 119 0.63 8.18 36.92
N HIS A 120 1.45 7.14 36.98
CA HIS A 120 1.10 5.89 37.62
C HIS A 120 1.29 6.05 39.12
N MET A 121 0.31 6.55 39.87
CA MET A 121 0.28 6.26 41.32
C MET A 121 -1.08 6.48 41.98
N GLU A 122 -1.34 5.58 42.93
CA GLU A 122 -2.37 5.63 43.99
C GLU A 122 -3.75 5.04 43.66
N THR A 123 -3.81 3.71 43.65
CA THR A 123 -4.91 3.00 44.32
C THR A 123 -4.40 2.52 45.68
N SER A 124 -4.45 3.41 46.69
CA SER A 124 -4.49 3.01 48.09
C SER A 124 -5.93 3.11 48.56
N ASP A 125 -6.38 1.98 49.09
CA ASP A 125 -7.26 1.82 50.25
C ASP A 125 -8.61 2.54 50.27
N SER A 126 -9.64 1.70 50.37
CA SER A 126 -10.56 1.66 51.52
C SER A 126 -11.66 0.64 51.19
N GLU A 127 -11.67 -0.52 51.85
CA GLU A 127 -12.50 -0.76 53.06
C GLU A 127 -13.96 -1.11 52.66
N GLU A 128 -14.67 -2.11 53.20
CA GLU A 128 -14.46 -3.00 54.33
C GLU A 128 -15.69 -3.93 54.42
N GLN A 129 -15.53 -5.00 55.20
CA GLN A 129 -16.56 -5.77 55.92
C GLN A 129 -17.39 -6.78 55.09
N ASN A 130 -17.15 -8.10 55.17
CA ASN A 130 -17.25 -9.05 56.31
C ASN A 130 -18.61 -9.76 56.36
N ASP A 131 -18.55 -10.94 56.97
CA ASP A 131 -19.58 -11.90 57.38
C ASP A 131 -20.05 -12.89 56.32
N ASP A 132 -20.09 -14.19 56.57
CA ASP A 132 -20.24 -14.87 57.86
C ASP A 132 -19.72 -16.33 57.77
N SER A 133 -19.06 -16.74 58.86
CA SER A 133 -18.90 -18.06 59.49
C SER A 133 -19.05 -19.38 58.70
#